data_AF-A0A923Q4K1-F1
#
_entry.id   AF-A0A923Q4K1-F1
#
_cell.length_a   1.000
_cell.length_b   1.000
_cell.length_c   1.000
_cell.angle_alpha   90.00
_cell.angle_beta   90.00
_cell.angle_gamma   90.00
#
_symmetry.space_group_name_H-M   'P 1'
#
loop_
_entity.id
_entity.type
_entity.pdbx_description
1 polymer ?
#
loop_
_entity_poly.entity_id
_entity_poly.type
_entity_poly.pdbx_seq_one_letter_code
_entity_poly.pdbx_strand_id
1 'polypeptide(L)'
;MSFEPTEEEKKINAEIKAVYNGGDCGRALEMSIAFLKSHPGALLARYSHAVMHGDYSYNTAHGPEERKRLLDIAKKEIKTLFEDPNQSSWPEGLRYSTHNEYFWFFEMPEEQYNLGTEKIKQGLQGNYSACVGAASMALRQLRSHNLSAAEEWARKALYHFTSFEEYAPNWYNINYFSAQAFACLGDYEVASQSFKGMFRKQQGPVNAAEVEKFDQLVSEIKGLRDFKK
;
A
#
# COMPACT_ATOMS: atom_id res chain seq x y z
N MET A 1 -7.84 21.10 -21.18
CA MET A 1 -7.40 19.89 -21.92
C MET A 1 -7.43 18.74 -20.93
N SER A 2 -7.99 17.59 -21.31
CA SER A 2 -7.93 16.37 -20.47
C SER A 2 -6.52 15.80 -20.53
N PHE A 3 -5.92 15.48 -19.39
CA PHE A 3 -4.59 14.86 -19.33
C PHE A 3 -4.71 13.34 -19.43
N GLU A 4 -5.11 12.84 -20.61
CA GLU A 4 -5.12 11.39 -20.86
C GLU A 4 -3.71 10.88 -21.15
N PRO A 5 -3.22 9.86 -20.42
CA PRO A 5 -1.94 9.25 -20.72
C PRO A 5 -1.91 8.62 -22.10
N THR A 6 -0.76 8.66 -22.76
CA THR A 6 -0.58 7.98 -24.05
C THR A 6 -0.58 6.46 -23.87
N GLU A 7 -0.83 5.70 -24.95
CA GLU A 7 -0.75 4.24 -24.89
C GLU A 7 0.66 3.73 -24.55
N GLU A 8 1.70 4.46 -24.95
CA GLU A 8 3.08 4.18 -24.56
C GLU A 8 3.27 4.36 -23.04
N GLU A 9 2.81 5.47 -22.47
CA GLU A 9 2.88 5.72 -21.03
C GLU A 9 2.12 4.67 -20.22
N LYS A 10 0.92 4.26 -20.69
CA LYS A 10 0.14 3.17 -20.06
C LYS A 10 0.88 1.85 -20.11
N LYS A 11 1.51 1.51 -21.24
CA LYS A 11 2.27 0.27 -21.42
C LYS A 11 3.47 0.23 -20.48
N ILE A 12 4.29 1.29 -20.44
CA ILE A 12 5.46 1.36 -19.55
C ILE A 12 5.03 1.22 -18.08
N ASN A 13 3.98 1.94 -17.66
CA ASN A 13 3.45 1.84 -16.31
C ASN A 13 2.92 0.43 -15.99
N ALA A 14 2.28 -0.25 -16.94
CA ALA A 14 1.83 -1.63 -16.76
C ALA A 14 3.01 -2.59 -16.58
N GLU A 15 4.09 -2.41 -17.33
CA GLU A 15 5.32 -3.20 -17.18
C GLU A 15 5.99 -2.98 -15.82
N ILE A 16 6.09 -1.72 -15.35
CA ILE A 16 6.58 -1.40 -13.99
C ILE A 16 5.75 -2.14 -12.93
N LYS A 17 4.42 -2.07 -13.03
CA LYS A 17 3.50 -2.76 -12.10
C LYS A 17 3.66 -4.27 -12.14
N ALA A 18 3.89 -4.86 -13.31
CA ALA A 18 4.10 -6.29 -13.43
C ALA A 18 5.41 -6.72 -12.74
N VAL A 19 6.49 -5.96 -12.91
CA VAL A 19 7.78 -6.21 -12.24
C VAL A 19 7.66 -6.06 -10.72
N TYR A 20 7.00 -4.99 -10.26
CA TYR A 20 6.71 -4.79 -8.84
C TYR A 20 5.91 -5.95 -8.24
N ASN A 21 4.81 -6.36 -8.89
CA ASN A 21 3.98 -7.46 -8.42
C ASN A 21 4.69 -8.83 -8.50
N GLY A 22 5.72 -8.96 -9.34
CA GLY A 22 6.64 -10.10 -9.35
C GLY A 22 7.66 -10.10 -8.19
N GLY A 23 7.60 -9.12 -7.30
CA GLY A 23 8.48 -9.00 -6.13
C GLY A 23 9.81 -8.30 -6.38
N ASP A 24 10.08 -7.80 -7.59
CA ASP A 24 11.32 -7.10 -7.93
C ASP A 24 11.15 -5.58 -7.84
N CYS A 25 10.96 -5.09 -6.62
CA CYS A 25 10.72 -3.66 -6.36
C CYS A 25 11.93 -2.78 -6.77
N GLY A 26 13.16 -3.31 -6.67
CA GLY A 26 14.37 -2.60 -7.08
C GLY A 26 14.40 -2.32 -8.59
N ARG A 27 14.13 -3.33 -9.41
CA ARG A 27 14.02 -3.16 -10.86
C ARG A 27 12.83 -2.29 -11.24
N ALA A 28 11.70 -2.41 -10.55
CA ALA A 28 10.54 -1.55 -10.78
C ALA A 28 10.88 -0.06 -10.54
N LEU A 29 11.71 0.24 -9.53
CA LEU A 29 12.26 1.57 -9.28
C LEU A 29 13.19 2.03 -10.40
N GLU A 30 14.14 1.20 -10.85
CA GLU A 30 15.03 1.54 -11.98
C GLU A 30 14.23 1.89 -13.25
N MET A 31 13.18 1.11 -13.54
CA MET A 31 12.29 1.34 -14.66
C MET A 31 11.48 2.64 -14.50
N SER A 32 11.02 2.97 -13.30
CA SER A 32 10.29 4.22 -13.06
C SER A 32 11.18 5.46 -13.21
N ILE A 33 12.46 5.38 -12.82
CA ILE A 33 13.47 6.42 -13.06
C ILE A 33 13.70 6.60 -14.56
N ALA A 34 13.85 5.52 -15.32
CA ALA A 34 14.00 5.59 -16.78
C ALA A 34 12.76 6.16 -17.46
N PHE A 35 11.56 5.82 -16.96
CA PHE A 35 10.30 6.36 -17.46
C PHE A 35 10.21 7.86 -17.21
N LEU A 36 10.51 8.35 -16.01
CA LEU A 36 10.53 9.78 -15.70
C LEU A 36 11.55 10.54 -16.55
N LYS A 37 12.74 9.95 -16.78
CA LYS A 37 13.77 10.57 -17.61
C LYS A 37 13.33 10.75 -19.08
N SER A 38 12.64 9.76 -19.63
CA SER A 38 12.16 9.78 -21.02
C SER A 38 10.88 10.62 -21.18
N HIS A 39 10.05 10.69 -20.14
CA HIS A 39 8.75 11.37 -20.14
C HIS A 39 8.59 12.32 -18.94
N PRO A 40 9.44 13.36 -18.80
CA PRO A 40 9.48 14.18 -17.58
C PRO A 40 8.18 14.96 -17.30
N GLY A 41 7.38 15.24 -18.33
CA GLY A 41 6.08 15.90 -18.21
C GLY A 41 4.90 14.95 -17.96
N ALA A 42 5.08 13.64 -18.10
CA ALA A 42 3.99 12.68 -17.99
C ALA A 42 3.59 12.47 -16.52
N LEU A 43 2.30 12.64 -16.23
CA LEU A 43 1.77 12.44 -14.87
C LEU A 43 1.97 11.00 -14.38
N LEU A 44 1.79 10.00 -15.26
CA LEU A 44 2.06 8.61 -14.93
C LEU A 44 3.52 8.34 -14.59
N ALA A 45 4.47 9.01 -15.25
CA ALA A 45 5.88 8.83 -14.97
C ALA A 45 6.25 9.40 -13.61
N ARG A 46 5.77 10.61 -13.30
CA ARG A 46 5.94 11.25 -11.98
C ARG A 46 5.30 10.42 -10.87
N TYR A 47 4.07 9.93 -11.09
CA TYR A 47 3.38 9.05 -10.14
C TYR A 47 4.17 7.76 -9.89
N SER A 48 4.57 7.06 -10.95
CA SER A 48 5.29 5.79 -10.84
C SER A 48 6.62 5.96 -10.11
N HIS A 49 7.34 7.05 -10.38
CA HIS A 49 8.59 7.37 -9.71
C HIS A 49 8.39 7.59 -8.21
N ALA A 50 7.39 8.39 -7.82
CA ALA A 50 7.07 8.65 -6.42
C ALA A 50 6.70 7.36 -5.67
N VAL A 51 5.83 6.54 -6.25
CA VAL A 51 5.34 5.30 -5.62
C VAL A 51 6.45 4.27 -5.49
N MET A 52 7.24 4.03 -6.53
CA MET A 52 8.33 3.05 -6.47
C MET A 52 9.44 3.46 -5.49
N HIS A 53 9.72 4.77 -5.33
CA HIS A 53 10.60 5.22 -4.25
C HIS A 53 10.03 4.88 -2.87
N GLY A 54 8.73 5.11 -2.67
CA GLY A 54 8.06 4.85 -1.41
C GLY A 54 8.00 3.36 -1.08
N ASP A 55 7.62 2.52 -2.04
CA ASP A 55 7.59 1.07 -1.88
C ASP A 55 8.98 0.50 -1.63
N TYR A 56 9.99 0.93 -2.40
CA TYR A 56 11.36 0.44 -2.24
C TYR A 56 11.98 0.89 -0.92
N SER A 57 11.51 2.00 -0.34
CA SER A 57 11.92 2.44 1.00
C SER A 57 11.61 1.42 2.10
N TYR A 58 10.65 0.52 1.90
CA TYR A 58 10.30 -0.53 2.86
C TYR A 58 11.19 -1.78 2.77
N ASN A 59 12.08 -1.86 1.77
CA ASN A 59 12.99 -2.98 1.60
C ASN A 59 13.87 -3.19 2.84
N THR A 60 13.87 -4.42 3.35
CA THR A 60 14.58 -4.79 4.58
C THR A 60 16.10 -4.73 4.43
N ALA A 61 16.63 -4.83 3.21
CA ALA A 61 18.06 -4.72 2.94
C ALA A 61 18.64 -3.31 3.14
N HIS A 62 17.81 -2.26 3.11
CA HIS A 62 18.27 -0.90 3.32
C HIS A 62 18.49 -0.58 4.80
N GLY A 63 19.54 0.19 5.08
CA GLY A 63 19.74 0.83 6.38
C GLY A 63 18.76 1.98 6.64
N PRO A 64 18.59 2.44 7.89
CA PRO A 64 17.61 3.46 8.25
C PRO A 64 17.73 4.78 7.47
N GLU A 65 18.95 5.23 7.20
CA GLU A 65 19.21 6.48 6.46
C GLU A 65 18.72 6.40 5.02
N GLU A 66 18.97 5.27 4.34
CA GLU A 66 18.55 5.06 2.97
C GLU A 66 17.02 4.91 2.86
N ARG A 67 16.40 4.18 3.79
CA ARG A 67 14.93 4.09 3.87
C ARG A 67 14.31 5.47 4.03
N LYS A 68 14.86 6.29 4.93
CA LYS A 68 14.40 7.66 5.14
C LYS A 68 14.56 8.50 3.87
N ARG A 69 15.74 8.45 3.22
CA ARG A 69 16.01 9.20 1.98
C ARG A 69 15.01 8.86 0.88
N LEU A 70 14.77 7.57 0.64
CA LEU A 70 13.81 7.09 -0.37
C LEU A 70 12.38 7.52 -0.05
N LEU A 71 11.96 7.39 1.21
CA LEU A 71 10.63 7.83 1.64
C LEU A 71 10.45 9.35 1.55
N ASP A 72 11.48 10.14 1.85
CA ASP A 72 11.45 11.60 1.73
C ASP A 72 11.27 12.04 0.25
N ILE A 73 11.90 11.32 -0.70
CA ILE A 73 11.68 11.53 -2.15
C ILE A 73 10.21 11.24 -2.49
N ALA A 74 9.70 10.06 -2.11
CA ALA A 74 8.33 9.65 -2.37
C ALA A 74 7.31 10.67 -1.82
N LYS A 75 7.46 11.07 -0.55
CA LYS A 75 6.61 12.07 0.11
C LYS A 75 6.62 13.42 -0.58
N LYS A 76 7.80 13.91 -0.97
CA LYS A 76 7.92 15.20 -1.67
C LYS A 76 7.19 15.16 -3.01
N GLU A 77 7.40 14.11 -3.79
CA GLU A 77 6.85 14.01 -5.14
C GLU A 77 5.36 13.72 -5.15
N ILE A 78 4.89 12.79 -4.31
CA ILE A 78 3.46 12.49 -4.22
C ILE A 78 2.68 13.70 -3.70
N LYS A 79 3.25 14.48 -2.78
CA LYS A 79 2.66 15.73 -2.30
C LYS A 79 2.56 16.75 -3.41
N THR A 80 3.61 16.88 -4.24
CA THR A 80 3.57 17.76 -5.40
C THR A 80 2.47 17.37 -6.38
N LEU A 81 2.24 16.07 -6.60
CA LEU A 81 1.11 15.61 -7.40
C LEU A 81 -0.22 15.88 -6.71
N PHE A 82 -0.32 15.60 -5.40
CA PHE A 82 -1.51 15.81 -4.57
C PHE A 82 -1.94 17.29 -4.45
N GLU A 83 -1.01 18.22 -4.57
CA GLU A 83 -1.27 19.66 -4.52
C GLU A 83 -1.40 20.30 -5.91
N ASP A 84 -1.32 19.52 -6.99
CA ASP A 84 -1.43 20.07 -8.36
C ASP A 84 -2.83 20.68 -8.58
N PRO A 85 -2.92 21.99 -8.91
CA PRO A 85 -4.19 22.69 -9.05
C PRO A 85 -5.03 22.15 -10.22
N ASN A 86 -4.44 21.39 -11.14
CA ASN A 86 -5.13 20.85 -12.31
C ASN A 86 -5.66 19.43 -12.10
N GLN A 87 -5.62 18.88 -10.89
CA GLN A 87 -6.09 17.51 -10.62
C GLN A 87 -7.52 17.19 -11.07
N SER A 88 -8.40 18.20 -11.06
CA SER A 88 -9.77 18.05 -11.54
C SER A 88 -9.85 17.66 -13.03
N SER A 89 -8.79 17.92 -13.79
CA SER A 89 -8.66 17.58 -15.22
C SER A 89 -7.94 16.25 -15.48
N TRP A 90 -7.51 15.55 -14.43
CA TRP A 90 -6.82 14.26 -14.55
C TRP A 90 -7.82 13.10 -14.66
N PRO A 91 -7.41 11.97 -15.25
CA PRO A 91 -8.20 10.75 -15.22
C PRO A 91 -8.51 10.34 -13.78
N GLU A 92 -9.77 9.93 -13.54
CA GLU A 92 -10.27 9.59 -12.21
C GLU A 92 -9.37 8.59 -11.47
N GLY A 93 -8.94 7.54 -12.18
CA GLY A 93 -8.10 6.48 -11.62
C GLY A 93 -6.74 7.00 -11.14
N LEU A 94 -6.13 7.95 -11.85
CA LEU A 94 -4.85 8.55 -11.45
C LEU A 94 -5.01 9.48 -10.25
N ARG A 95 -6.09 10.28 -10.23
CA ARG A 95 -6.40 11.13 -9.07
C ARG A 95 -6.61 10.28 -7.81
N TYR A 96 -7.45 9.25 -7.91
CA TYR A 96 -7.68 8.29 -6.83
C TYR A 96 -6.39 7.63 -6.35
N SER A 97 -5.56 7.13 -7.27
CA SER A 97 -4.31 6.47 -6.92
C SER A 97 -3.34 7.45 -6.23
N THR A 98 -3.23 8.68 -6.72
CA THR A 98 -2.40 9.73 -6.10
C THR A 98 -2.85 10.03 -4.68
N HIS A 99 -4.16 10.16 -4.45
CA HIS A 99 -4.73 10.40 -3.12
C HIS A 99 -4.46 9.22 -2.18
N ASN A 100 -4.64 7.98 -2.66
CA ASN A 100 -4.36 6.78 -1.88
C ASN A 100 -2.91 6.74 -1.39
N GLU A 101 -1.96 6.96 -2.30
CA GLU A 101 -0.53 6.94 -1.99
C GLU A 101 -0.12 8.12 -1.10
N TYR A 102 -0.71 9.30 -1.31
CA TYR A 102 -0.52 10.43 -0.41
C TYR A 102 -0.95 10.07 1.02
N PHE A 103 -2.17 9.54 1.21
CA PHE A 103 -2.63 9.16 2.54
C PHE A 103 -1.81 8.04 3.16
N TRP A 104 -1.34 7.09 2.35
CA TRP A 104 -0.42 6.04 2.80
C TRP A 104 0.91 6.61 3.29
N PHE A 105 1.61 7.38 2.46
CA PHE A 105 2.93 7.90 2.80
C PHE A 105 2.89 8.88 3.97
N PHE A 106 1.81 9.64 4.12
CA PHE A 106 1.63 10.59 5.23
C PHE A 106 0.93 9.99 6.47
N GLU A 107 0.76 8.66 6.53
CA GLU A 107 0.19 7.94 7.68
C GLU A 107 -1.21 8.46 8.07
N MET A 108 -2.08 8.65 7.07
CA MET A 108 -3.45 9.14 7.16
C MET A 108 -4.49 8.02 6.87
N PRO A 109 -4.57 6.98 7.72
CA PRO A 109 -5.33 5.76 7.43
C PRO A 109 -6.85 5.95 7.49
N GLU A 110 -7.35 6.95 8.23
CA GLU A 110 -8.78 7.25 8.25
C GLU A 110 -9.22 7.88 6.93
N GLU A 111 -8.45 8.83 6.41
CA GLU A 111 -8.64 9.44 5.10
C GLU A 111 -8.50 8.39 3.99
N GLN A 112 -7.53 7.48 4.10
CA GLN A 112 -7.37 6.37 3.16
C GLN A 112 -8.57 5.42 3.17
N TYR A 113 -9.12 5.11 4.35
CA TYR A 113 -10.33 4.31 4.47
C TYR A 113 -11.55 5.02 3.87
N ASN A 114 -11.74 6.30 4.18
CA ASN A 114 -12.84 7.12 3.68
C ASN A 114 -12.78 7.27 2.15
N LEU A 115 -11.58 7.44 1.59
CA LEU A 115 -11.37 7.44 0.14
C LEU A 115 -11.86 6.14 -0.50
N GLY A 116 -11.48 4.99 0.05
CA GLY A 116 -11.89 3.68 -0.46
C GLY A 116 -13.40 3.46 -0.36
N THR A 117 -14.01 3.77 0.79
CA THR A 117 -15.46 3.58 0.99
C THR A 117 -16.30 4.51 0.10
N GLU A 118 -15.84 5.73 -0.15
CA GLU A 118 -16.52 6.64 -1.08
C GLU A 118 -16.51 6.10 -2.51
N LYS A 119 -15.41 5.48 -2.96
CA LYS A 119 -15.37 4.79 -4.26
C LYS A 119 -16.33 3.62 -4.35
N ILE A 120 -16.42 2.80 -3.29
CA ILE A 120 -17.35 1.67 -3.24
C ILE A 120 -18.80 2.16 -3.37
N LYS A 121 -19.18 3.24 -2.68
CA LYS A 121 -20.53 3.83 -2.79
C LYS A 121 -20.86 4.30 -4.21
N GLN A 122 -19.85 4.72 -4.97
CA GLN A 122 -19.97 5.12 -6.37
C GLN A 122 -19.96 3.93 -7.34
N GLY A 123 -19.90 2.69 -6.86
CA GLY A 123 -19.78 1.49 -7.69
C GLY A 123 -18.39 1.30 -8.31
N LEU A 124 -17.37 1.96 -7.77
CA LEU A 124 -15.99 1.92 -8.25
C LEU A 124 -15.12 1.05 -7.33
N GLN A 125 -13.94 0.67 -7.84
CA GLN A 125 -12.94 -0.05 -7.07
C GLN A 125 -12.39 0.82 -5.94
N GLY A 126 -12.65 0.40 -4.68
CA GLY A 126 -12.17 1.09 -3.48
C GLY A 126 -11.75 0.16 -2.34
N ASN A 127 -11.97 -1.15 -2.49
CA ASN A 127 -11.73 -2.14 -1.44
C ASN A 127 -10.26 -2.23 -1.03
N TYR A 128 -9.31 -2.02 -1.95
CA TYR A 128 -7.89 -1.98 -1.61
C TYR A 128 -7.61 -0.89 -0.56
N SER A 129 -7.90 0.37 -0.87
CA SER A 129 -7.64 1.51 0.02
C SER A 129 -8.42 1.42 1.33
N ALA A 130 -9.67 0.93 1.28
CA ALA A 130 -10.46 0.67 2.47
C ALA A 130 -9.80 -0.40 3.37
N CYS A 131 -9.28 -1.49 2.79
CA CYS A 131 -8.55 -2.51 3.54
C CYS A 131 -7.28 -1.94 4.18
N VAL A 132 -6.44 -1.24 3.42
CA VAL A 132 -5.19 -0.64 3.91
C VAL A 132 -5.45 0.34 5.06
N GLY A 133 -6.39 1.27 4.86
CA GLY A 133 -6.76 2.26 5.87
C GLY A 133 -7.32 1.60 7.13
N ALA A 134 -8.24 0.64 6.99
CA ALA A 134 -8.82 -0.06 8.12
C ALA A 134 -7.80 -0.90 8.91
N ALA A 135 -6.90 -1.62 8.22
CA ALA A 135 -5.85 -2.40 8.88
C ALA A 135 -4.91 -1.49 9.68
N SER A 136 -4.55 -0.33 9.12
CA SER A 136 -3.70 0.66 9.77
C SER A 136 -4.40 1.33 10.96
N MET A 137 -5.70 1.61 10.85
CA MET A 137 -6.52 2.07 11.97
C MET A 137 -6.60 1.03 13.09
N ALA A 138 -6.72 -0.25 12.77
CA ALA A 138 -6.74 -1.32 13.77
C ALA A 138 -5.48 -1.31 14.64
N LEU A 139 -4.31 -1.27 14.00
CA LEU A 139 -3.02 -1.21 14.71
C LEU A 139 -2.89 0.10 15.53
N ARG A 140 -3.32 1.24 14.98
CA ARG A 140 -3.33 2.53 15.69
C ARG A 140 -4.19 2.48 16.96
N GLN A 141 -5.40 1.93 16.88
CA GLN A 141 -6.27 1.80 18.05
C GLN A 141 -5.68 0.85 19.10
N LEU A 142 -5.03 -0.23 18.65
CA LEU A 142 -4.38 -1.17 19.54
C LEU A 142 -3.21 -0.53 20.30
N ARG A 143 -2.37 0.26 19.62
CA ARG A 143 -1.29 1.05 20.23
C ARG A 143 -1.80 2.11 21.21
N SER A 144 -3.02 2.59 21.00
CA SER A 144 -3.72 3.48 21.94
C SER A 144 -4.45 2.72 23.07
N HIS A 145 -4.23 1.41 23.21
CA HIS A 145 -4.88 0.54 24.19
C HIS A 145 -6.42 0.56 24.11
N ASN A 146 -6.97 0.69 22.90
CA ASN A 146 -8.40 0.59 22.63
C ASN A 146 -8.69 -0.70 21.85
N LEU A 147 -8.69 -1.82 22.58
CA LEU A 147 -8.86 -3.17 22.01
C LEU A 147 -10.15 -3.31 21.21
N SER A 148 -11.28 -2.83 21.75
CA SER A 148 -12.58 -2.97 21.09
C SER A 148 -12.60 -2.23 19.74
N ALA A 149 -12.08 -1.01 19.67
CA ALA A 149 -12.00 -0.27 18.41
C ALA A 149 -11.00 -0.93 17.44
N ALA A 150 -9.89 -1.48 17.93
CA ALA A 150 -8.93 -2.19 17.11
C ALA A 150 -9.56 -3.41 16.41
N GLU A 151 -10.34 -4.20 17.15
CA GLU A 151 -11.05 -5.36 16.60
C GLU A 151 -12.13 -4.96 15.60
N GLU A 152 -12.85 -3.86 15.83
CA GLU A 152 -13.83 -3.34 14.87
C GLU A 152 -13.16 -2.98 13.54
N TRP A 153 -12.06 -2.22 13.59
CA TRP A 153 -11.30 -1.83 12.41
C TRP A 153 -10.67 -3.03 11.68
N ALA A 154 -10.17 -4.01 12.43
CA ALA A 154 -9.62 -5.22 11.84
C ALA A 154 -10.68 -6.00 11.05
N ARG A 155 -11.91 -6.12 11.59
CA ARG A 155 -13.03 -6.77 10.87
C ARG A 155 -13.41 -6.02 9.60
N LYS A 156 -13.41 -4.68 9.62
CA LYS A 156 -13.61 -3.85 8.41
C LYS A 156 -12.52 -4.13 7.37
N ALA A 157 -11.26 -4.22 7.79
CA ALA A 157 -10.15 -4.54 6.89
C ALA A 157 -10.33 -5.90 6.21
N LEU A 158 -10.72 -6.93 6.97
CA LEU A 158 -10.94 -8.28 6.43
C LEU A 158 -12.15 -8.36 5.49
N TYR A 159 -13.23 -7.62 5.78
CA TYR A 159 -14.36 -7.51 4.85
C TYR A 159 -13.90 -6.99 3.48
N HIS A 160 -13.14 -5.88 3.48
CA HIS A 160 -12.64 -5.29 2.23
C HIS A 160 -11.57 -6.14 1.55
N PHE A 161 -10.73 -6.85 2.32
CA PHE A 161 -9.77 -7.81 1.78
C PHE A 161 -10.47 -8.87 0.93
N THR A 162 -11.52 -9.53 1.47
CA THR A 162 -12.26 -10.57 0.74
C THR A 162 -12.83 -10.05 -0.58
N SER A 163 -13.48 -8.88 -0.55
CA SER A 163 -14.05 -8.28 -1.77
C SER A 163 -12.97 -7.85 -2.77
N PHE A 164 -11.79 -7.44 -2.32
CA PHE A 164 -10.69 -7.11 -3.22
C PHE A 164 -10.03 -8.35 -3.83
N GLU A 165 -9.86 -9.42 -3.04
CA GLU A 165 -9.29 -10.70 -3.51
C GLU A 165 -10.11 -11.32 -4.65
N GLU A 166 -11.43 -11.21 -4.61
CA GLU A 166 -12.32 -11.68 -5.69
C GLU A 166 -12.05 -10.92 -7.01
N TYR A 167 -11.68 -9.65 -6.93
CA TYR A 167 -11.44 -8.79 -8.09
C TYR A 167 -9.99 -8.87 -8.60
N ALA A 168 -9.00 -8.87 -7.70
CA ALA A 168 -7.57 -8.79 -8.02
C ALA A 168 -6.75 -9.83 -7.24
N PRO A 169 -6.97 -11.14 -7.48
CA PRO A 169 -6.39 -12.22 -6.66
C PRO A 169 -4.86 -12.31 -6.72
N ASN A 170 -4.23 -11.74 -7.73
CA ASN A 170 -2.77 -11.75 -7.90
C ASN A 170 -2.07 -10.55 -7.24
N TRP A 171 -2.81 -9.62 -6.64
CA TRP A 171 -2.22 -8.47 -5.99
C TRP A 171 -1.61 -8.89 -4.64
N TYR A 172 -0.28 -8.83 -4.51
CA TYR A 172 0.40 -9.53 -3.41
C TYR A 172 0.31 -8.80 -2.07
N ASN A 173 0.48 -7.47 -2.06
CA ASN A 173 0.69 -6.72 -0.83
C ASN A 173 -0.60 -6.58 0.01
N ILE A 174 -1.78 -6.86 -0.54
CA ILE A 174 -3.04 -6.87 0.22
C ILE A 174 -3.03 -7.93 1.34
N ASN A 175 -2.29 -9.03 1.13
CA ASN A 175 -2.09 -10.07 2.14
C ASN A 175 -1.37 -9.57 3.38
N TYR A 176 -0.48 -8.57 3.26
CA TYR A 176 0.16 -7.94 4.41
C TYR A 176 -0.88 -7.29 5.32
N PHE A 177 -1.82 -6.54 4.74
CA PHE A 177 -2.83 -5.80 5.49
C PHE A 177 -3.88 -6.73 6.12
N SER A 178 -4.28 -7.80 5.43
CA SER A 178 -5.15 -8.81 6.06
C SER A 178 -4.43 -9.59 7.15
N ALA A 179 -3.14 -9.90 6.98
CA ALA A 179 -2.33 -10.53 8.02
C ALA A 179 -2.22 -9.65 9.27
N GLN A 180 -1.97 -8.35 9.10
CA GLN A 180 -1.99 -7.38 10.20
C GLN A 180 -3.36 -7.33 10.88
N ALA A 181 -4.46 -7.35 10.12
CA ALA A 181 -5.81 -7.37 10.68
C ALA A 181 -6.10 -8.65 11.48
N PHE A 182 -5.74 -9.84 10.97
CA PHE A 182 -5.84 -11.09 11.73
C PHE A 182 -5.03 -11.06 13.02
N ALA A 183 -3.80 -10.52 12.98
CA ALA A 183 -2.99 -10.35 14.19
C ALA A 183 -3.69 -9.42 15.20
N CYS A 184 -4.27 -8.32 14.74
CA CYS A 184 -5.04 -7.41 15.58
C CYS A 184 -6.29 -8.06 16.19
N LEU A 185 -6.80 -9.16 15.64
CA LEU A 185 -7.89 -9.97 16.21
C LEU A 185 -7.38 -11.08 17.16
N GLY A 186 -6.07 -11.31 17.23
CA GLY A 186 -5.47 -12.40 17.99
C GLY A 186 -5.32 -13.72 17.23
N ASP A 187 -5.67 -13.75 15.93
CA ASP A 187 -5.60 -14.93 15.07
C ASP A 187 -4.19 -15.09 14.46
N TYR A 188 -3.17 -15.25 15.31
CA TYR A 188 -1.76 -15.18 14.91
C TYR A 188 -1.34 -16.25 13.88
N GLU A 189 -1.91 -17.45 13.95
CA GLU A 189 -1.63 -18.51 12.97
C GLU A 189 -2.15 -18.12 11.57
N VAL A 190 -3.38 -17.57 11.50
CA VAL A 190 -3.98 -17.09 10.25
C VAL A 190 -3.23 -15.87 9.73
N ALA A 191 -2.78 -14.98 10.62
CA ALA A 191 -1.92 -13.86 10.24
C ALA A 191 -0.64 -14.34 9.54
N SER A 192 0.08 -15.30 10.12
CA SER A 192 1.30 -15.86 9.52
C SER A 192 1.03 -16.52 8.16
N GLN A 193 -0.07 -17.29 8.05
CA GLN A 193 -0.47 -17.92 6.79
C GLN A 193 -0.83 -16.89 5.71
N SER A 194 -1.57 -15.85 6.08
CA SER A 194 -1.96 -14.77 5.15
C SER A 194 -0.72 -14.03 4.65
N PHE A 195 0.18 -13.64 5.55
CA PHE A 195 1.43 -12.97 5.21
C PHE A 195 2.26 -13.82 4.23
N LYS A 196 2.51 -15.10 4.55
CA LYS A 196 3.24 -16.02 3.66
C LYS A 196 2.53 -16.23 2.32
N GLY A 197 1.21 -16.02 2.27
CA GLY A 197 0.41 -16.01 1.05
C GLY A 197 0.88 -15.01 0.00
N MET A 198 1.48 -13.89 0.40
CA MET A 198 1.97 -12.87 -0.53
C MET A 198 3.08 -13.38 -1.45
N PHE A 199 4.02 -14.20 -0.93
CA PHE A 199 5.13 -14.74 -1.71
C PHE A 199 4.66 -15.70 -2.80
N ARG A 200 3.55 -16.44 -2.55
CA ARG A 200 2.92 -17.27 -3.58
C ARG A 200 2.42 -16.42 -4.75
N LYS A 201 1.85 -15.24 -4.48
CA LYS A 201 1.36 -14.32 -5.51
C LYS A 201 2.48 -13.65 -6.29
N GLN A 202 3.59 -13.35 -5.62
CA GLN A 202 4.82 -12.86 -6.28
C GLN A 202 5.52 -13.94 -7.12
N GLN A 203 5.14 -15.21 -6.99
CA GLN A 203 5.84 -16.35 -7.59
C GLN A 203 7.32 -16.43 -7.18
N GLY A 204 7.67 -15.82 -6.05
CA GLY A 204 9.03 -15.75 -5.50
C GLY A 204 9.21 -16.69 -4.32
N PRO A 205 10.47 -16.97 -3.92
CA PRO A 205 10.74 -17.67 -2.67
C PRO A 205 10.28 -16.82 -1.47
N VAL A 206 9.96 -17.50 -0.37
CA VAL A 206 9.66 -16.82 0.90
C VAL A 206 10.90 -16.05 1.36
N ASN A 207 10.76 -14.73 1.55
CA ASN A 207 11.82 -13.89 2.09
C ASN A 207 11.87 -14.02 3.63
N ALA A 208 12.85 -14.75 4.14
CA ALA A 208 12.99 -15.00 5.58
C ALA A 208 13.12 -13.71 6.42
N ALA A 209 13.81 -12.69 5.90
CA ALA A 209 13.98 -11.42 6.62
C ALA A 209 12.66 -10.63 6.72
N GLU A 210 11.81 -10.71 5.71
CA GLU A 210 10.47 -10.12 5.76
C GLU A 210 9.53 -10.87 6.70
N VAL A 211 9.61 -12.22 6.71
CA VAL A 211 8.86 -13.05 7.66
C VAL A 211 9.27 -12.72 9.10
N GLU A 212 10.56 -12.64 9.38
CA GLU A 212 11.06 -12.29 10.72
C GLU A 212 10.56 -10.91 11.17
N LYS A 213 10.60 -9.91 10.28
CA LYS A 213 10.07 -8.57 10.57
C LYS A 213 8.56 -8.60 10.85
N PHE A 214 7.79 -9.43 10.13
CA PHE A 214 6.37 -9.61 10.39
C PHE A 214 6.13 -10.34 11.72
N ASP A 215 6.92 -11.36 12.05
CA ASP A 215 6.82 -12.07 13.34
C ASP A 215 7.15 -11.14 14.54
N GLN A 216 8.05 -10.17 14.36
CA GLN A 216 8.30 -9.10 15.34
C GLN A 216 7.07 -8.21 15.53
N LEU A 217 6.39 -7.80 14.44
CA LEU A 217 5.13 -7.05 14.51
C LEU A 217 4.02 -7.85 15.20
N VAL A 218 3.87 -9.13 14.88
CA VAL A 218 2.90 -10.01 15.56
C VAL A 218 3.20 -10.11 17.05
N SER A 219 4.48 -10.19 17.42
CA SER A 219 4.91 -10.20 18.82
C SER A 219 4.58 -8.89 19.55
N GLU A 220 4.78 -7.73 18.89
CA GLU A 220 4.34 -6.41 19.39
C GLU A 220 2.83 -6.40 19.62
N ILE A 221 2.05 -6.77 18.60
CA ILE A 221 0.59 -6.80 18.63
C ILE A 221 0.08 -7.68 19.77
N LYS A 222 0.67 -8.86 19.96
CA LYS A 222 0.34 -9.76 21.08
C LYS A 222 0.56 -9.08 22.43
N GLY A 223 1.71 -8.43 22.62
CA GLY A 223 2.00 -7.66 23.84
C GLY A 223 1.00 -6.53 24.08
N LEU A 224 0.57 -5.81 23.03
CA LEU A 224 -0.43 -4.75 23.14
C LEU A 224 -1.83 -5.28 23.48
N ARG A 225 -2.22 -6.45 22.95
CA ARG A 225 -3.51 -7.10 23.26
C ARG A 225 -3.57 -7.63 24.69
N ASP A 226 -2.47 -8.19 25.18
CA ASP A 226 -2.37 -8.76 26.54
C ASP A 226 -2.16 -7.70 27.63
N PHE A 227 -2.01 -6.42 27.24
CA PHE A 227 -1.85 -5.31 28.18
C PHE A 227 -3.11 -5.11 29.03
N LYS A 228 -3.04 -5.54 30.30
CA LYS A 228 -4.06 -5.26 31.30
C LYS A 228 -3.79 -3.88 31.93
N LYS A 229 -4.76 -2.98 31.80
CA LYS A 229 -4.79 -1.71 32.56
C LYS A 229 -5.06 -1.97 34.04
#